data_AF-A0A6P5QF83-F1
#
_entry.id   AF-A0A6P5QF83-F1
#
_cell.length_a   1.000
_cell.length_b   1.000
_cell.length_c   1.000
_cell.angle_alpha   90.00
_cell.angle_beta   90.00
_cell.angle_gamma   90.00
#
_symmetry.space_group_name_H-M   'P 1'
#
loop_
_entity.id
_entity.type
_entity.pdbx_description
1 polymer ?
#
loop_
_entity_poly.entity_id
_entity_poly.type
_entity_poly.pdbx_seq_one_letter_code
_entity_poly.pdbx_strand_id
1 'polypeptide(L)'
;MEQIDIMVSNKKLDWERKMRALETRLDLRDQELANAQTCLDQKGQEVGLLRQKLDSLEKCNLVMTQNYEGQLQTLKAQFSKLTSNFEKLRLHQMKQSQIHRKESSSKEELPFELSSLNQKLEEFRAKSREWDKQEVLYQTHLVSLDAQQKLLSEKCSQFQKQAQNYQTQLNGKKQCPEDSSSEIPRLVCESDPGCEATQRDEFIIEKLKSAVSEIALSRNKLQDENQKLLQELKMYQRQCQAMEAGLSEVKNELQSRDDLLRIIEMERLHLHRELLKMGELQTAQDNRKRVESSYSPSPKEAERKRKELFSMVSDQPNHEKELNKMRSQLYQEESLCTEQERLRNEISELTQELHQKEVTIATVMKKAALLERQLKIELEIKERMLAKQQVSDRRYKAVRTENTHLKGMMGDLDPARYLAVDLSNKKHSQYTSINKLEYENERLRSDLAKLHGNGKASWPNQSSYGEAGAYVFQSQLKTETSGDRISQDCELNRSPTPLSPLPFQTKEMASPLVGDNEVLPLSPPDISFRASLAAQHFLMEEERRAKELEKLLNTHIDELQRHTEFTLNKYTKLKQSRHI
;
A
#
# COMPACT_ATOMS: atom_id res chain seq x y z
N MET A 1 -71.74 -46.14 34.12
CA MET A 1 -72.02 -44.75 33.68
C MET A 1 -70.89 -43.83 34.12
N GLU A 2 -70.56 -43.74 35.42
CA GLU A 2 -69.50 -42.84 35.95
C GLU A 2 -68.12 -42.94 35.27
N GLN A 3 -67.64 -44.15 34.94
CA GLN A 3 -66.33 -44.32 34.30
C GLN A 3 -66.26 -43.72 32.89
N ILE A 4 -67.40 -43.69 32.17
CA ILE A 4 -67.50 -43.04 30.86
C ILE A 4 -67.47 -41.53 31.04
N ASP A 5 -68.17 -40.99 32.04
CA ASP A 5 -68.19 -39.55 32.34
C ASP A 5 -66.80 -39.02 32.72
N ILE A 6 -66.04 -39.77 33.52
CA ILE A 6 -64.65 -39.44 33.87
C ILE A 6 -63.75 -39.45 32.62
N MET A 7 -63.91 -40.44 31.75
CA MET A 7 -63.14 -40.53 30.50
C MET A 7 -63.45 -39.36 29.56
N VAL A 8 -64.73 -39.04 29.38
CA VAL A 8 -65.19 -37.92 28.54
C VAL A 8 -64.70 -36.59 29.12
N SER A 9 -64.77 -36.41 30.44
CA SER A 9 -64.23 -35.23 31.14
C SER A 9 -62.72 -35.09 30.93
N ASN A 10 -61.94 -36.17 31.08
CA ASN A 10 -60.49 -36.14 30.83
C ASN A 10 -60.15 -35.82 29.37
N LYS A 11 -60.88 -36.39 28.40
CA LYS A 11 -60.70 -36.05 26.98
C LYS A 11 -61.03 -34.60 26.72
N LYS A 12 -62.13 -34.07 27.26
CA LYS A 12 -62.50 -32.66 27.16
C LYS A 12 -61.38 -31.76 27.69
N LEU A 13 -60.84 -32.08 28.86
CA LEU A 13 -59.74 -31.34 29.47
C LEU A 13 -58.46 -31.41 28.59
N ASP A 14 -58.14 -32.58 28.03
CA ASP A 14 -57.02 -32.71 27.07
C ASP A 14 -57.21 -31.83 25.82
N TRP A 15 -58.43 -31.79 25.27
CA TRP A 15 -58.77 -30.92 24.15
C TRP A 15 -58.64 -29.44 24.51
N GLU A 16 -59.12 -29.03 25.68
CA GLU A 16 -58.97 -27.66 26.19
C GLU A 16 -57.49 -27.28 26.39
N ARG A 17 -56.65 -28.20 26.91
CA ARG A 17 -55.20 -27.96 27.01
C ARG A 17 -54.56 -27.81 25.63
N LYS A 18 -54.93 -28.65 24.67
CA LYS A 18 -54.44 -28.58 23.29
C LYS A 18 -54.88 -27.29 22.59
N MET A 19 -56.13 -26.87 22.78
CA MET A 19 -56.66 -25.61 22.25
C MET A 19 -55.89 -24.42 22.80
N ARG A 20 -55.70 -24.34 24.12
CA ARG A 20 -54.87 -23.29 24.75
C ARG A 20 -53.42 -23.30 24.28
N ALA A 21 -52.83 -24.47 24.05
CA ALA A 21 -51.47 -24.59 23.52
C ALA A 21 -51.38 -24.13 22.04
N LEU A 22 -52.45 -24.26 21.26
CA LEU A 22 -52.52 -23.77 19.89
C LEU A 22 -52.77 -22.26 19.86
N GLU A 23 -53.67 -21.75 20.69
CA GLU A 23 -53.95 -20.30 20.85
C GLU A 23 -52.67 -19.55 21.23
N THR A 24 -51.97 -19.98 22.28
CA THR A 24 -50.70 -19.37 22.70
C THR A 24 -49.63 -19.41 21.61
N ARG A 25 -49.58 -20.49 20.80
CA ARG A 25 -48.67 -20.57 19.65
C ARG A 25 -49.07 -19.62 18.53
N LEU A 26 -50.37 -19.41 18.29
CA LEU A 26 -50.87 -18.47 17.29
C LEU A 26 -50.54 -17.04 17.70
N ASP A 27 -50.82 -16.67 18.97
CA ASP A 27 -50.51 -15.34 19.51
C ASP A 27 -49.01 -15.01 19.40
N LEU A 28 -48.14 -16.00 19.69
CA LEU A 28 -46.69 -15.84 19.52
C LEU A 28 -46.32 -15.60 18.05
N ARG A 29 -46.97 -16.28 17.11
CA ARG A 29 -46.72 -16.08 15.67
C ARG A 29 -47.20 -14.72 15.20
N ASP A 30 -48.37 -14.27 15.66
CA ASP A 30 -48.89 -12.95 15.32
C ASP A 30 -47.99 -11.84 15.88
N GLN A 31 -47.46 -12.03 17.09
CA GLN A 31 -46.47 -11.11 17.67
C GLN A 31 -45.15 -11.10 16.88
N GLU A 32 -44.64 -12.27 16.48
CA GLU A 32 -43.45 -12.38 15.63
C GLU A 32 -43.66 -11.67 14.29
N LEU A 33 -44.82 -11.84 13.66
CA LEU A 33 -45.17 -11.18 12.40
C LEU A 33 -45.28 -9.67 12.55
N ALA A 34 -45.91 -9.17 13.62
CA ALA A 34 -46.00 -7.74 13.89
C ALA A 34 -44.61 -7.10 14.11
N ASN A 35 -43.74 -7.80 14.84
CA ASN A 35 -42.35 -7.36 15.06
C ASN A 35 -41.56 -7.35 13.74
N ALA A 36 -41.71 -8.39 12.90
CA ALA A 36 -41.06 -8.47 11.60
C ALA A 36 -41.55 -7.36 10.65
N GLN A 37 -42.86 -7.08 10.64
CA GLN A 37 -43.44 -5.99 9.84
C GLN A 37 -42.90 -4.63 10.27
N THR A 38 -42.85 -4.36 11.58
CA THR A 38 -42.29 -3.11 12.12
C THR A 38 -40.82 -2.94 11.73
N CYS A 39 -40.03 -4.01 11.80
CA CYS A 39 -38.63 -4.00 11.36
C CYS A 39 -38.51 -3.72 9.86
N LEU A 40 -39.36 -4.34 9.05
CA LEU A 40 -39.39 -4.12 7.59
C LEU A 40 -39.75 -2.67 7.26
N ASP A 41 -40.75 -2.09 7.94
CA ASP A 41 -41.15 -0.70 7.74
C ASP A 41 -40.03 0.28 8.11
N GLN A 42 -39.32 0.03 9.22
CA GLN A 42 -38.12 0.81 9.59
C GLN A 42 -37.03 0.71 8.52
N LYS A 43 -36.75 -0.48 8.00
CA LYS A 43 -35.81 -0.66 6.89
C LYS A 43 -36.28 0.02 5.60
N GLY A 44 -37.58 0.01 5.32
CA GLY A 44 -38.18 0.76 4.22
C GLY A 44 -37.90 2.27 4.32
N GLN A 45 -38.05 2.84 5.52
CA GLN A 45 -37.74 4.26 5.78
C GLN A 45 -36.24 4.57 5.62
N GLU A 46 -35.37 3.73 6.17
CA GLU A 46 -33.91 3.86 6.01
C GLU A 46 -33.51 3.84 4.52
N VAL A 47 -34.04 2.88 3.75
CA VAL A 47 -33.80 2.79 2.31
C VAL A 47 -34.33 4.02 1.57
N GLY A 48 -35.50 4.53 1.94
CA GLY A 48 -36.06 5.76 1.39
C GLY A 48 -35.14 6.97 1.60
N LEU A 49 -34.62 7.14 2.82
CA LEU A 49 -33.67 8.21 3.13
C LEU A 49 -32.35 8.06 2.37
N LEU A 50 -31.86 6.82 2.24
CA LEU A 50 -30.64 6.54 1.48
C LEU A 50 -30.82 6.85 -0.01
N ARG A 51 -31.97 6.51 -0.60
CA ARG A 51 -32.29 6.89 -1.99
C ARG A 51 -32.31 8.39 -2.18
N GLN A 52 -32.96 9.14 -1.29
CA GLN A 52 -32.97 10.60 -1.35
C GLN A 52 -31.55 11.20 -1.26
N LYS A 53 -30.71 10.67 -0.38
CA LYS A 53 -29.30 11.09 -0.25
C LYS A 53 -28.52 10.79 -1.52
N LEU A 54 -28.72 9.61 -2.12
CA LEU A 54 -28.09 9.22 -3.38
C LEU A 54 -28.48 10.18 -4.51
N ASP A 55 -29.78 10.44 -4.70
CA ASP A 55 -30.28 11.36 -5.72
C ASP A 55 -29.71 12.77 -5.54
N SER A 56 -29.61 13.26 -4.30
CA SER A 56 -29.02 14.58 -4.00
C SER A 56 -27.53 14.65 -4.34
N LEU A 57 -26.80 13.56 -4.11
CA LEU A 57 -25.39 13.44 -4.40
C LEU A 57 -25.14 13.36 -5.91
N GLU A 58 -25.96 12.60 -6.64
CA GLU A 58 -25.91 12.51 -8.10
C GLU A 58 -26.17 13.87 -8.74
N LYS A 59 -27.19 14.60 -8.29
CA LYS A 59 -27.48 15.96 -8.77
C LYS A 59 -26.33 16.92 -8.51
N CYS A 60 -25.76 16.89 -7.30
CA CYS A 60 -24.62 17.73 -6.94
C CYS A 60 -23.38 17.41 -7.80
N ASN A 61 -23.08 16.13 -7.97
CA ASN A 61 -21.98 15.68 -8.83
C ASN A 61 -22.18 16.13 -10.27
N LEU A 62 -23.39 16.03 -10.83
CA LEU A 62 -23.69 16.48 -12.18
C LEU A 62 -23.39 17.97 -12.37
N VAL A 63 -23.85 18.81 -11.45
CA VAL A 63 -23.59 20.26 -11.48
C VAL A 63 -22.10 20.55 -11.36
N MET A 64 -21.39 19.83 -10.48
CA MET A 64 -19.95 19.98 -10.33
C MET A 64 -19.18 19.59 -11.60
N THR A 65 -19.56 18.49 -12.25
CA THR A 65 -18.98 18.07 -13.53
C THR A 65 -19.22 19.12 -14.62
N GLN A 66 -20.43 19.66 -14.72
CA GLN A 66 -20.75 20.73 -15.67
C GLN A 66 -19.92 22.00 -15.43
N ASN A 67 -19.67 22.36 -14.17
CA ASN A 67 -18.82 23.50 -13.84
C ASN A 67 -17.36 23.26 -14.29
N TYR A 68 -16.79 22.10 -13.97
CA TYR A 68 -15.43 21.76 -14.41
C TYR A 68 -15.31 21.68 -15.93
N GLU A 69 -16.33 21.17 -16.60
CA GLU A 69 -16.38 21.16 -18.06
C GLU A 69 -16.38 22.59 -18.63
N GLY A 70 -17.17 23.50 -18.06
CA GLY A 70 -17.18 24.91 -18.45
C GLY A 70 -15.83 25.62 -18.23
N GLN A 71 -15.17 25.38 -17.10
CA GLN A 71 -13.83 25.89 -16.83
C GLN A 71 -12.81 25.36 -17.84
N LEU A 72 -12.86 24.05 -18.14
CA LEU A 72 -11.99 23.42 -19.12
C LEU A 72 -12.20 24.00 -20.53
N GLN A 73 -13.45 24.23 -20.93
CA GLN A 73 -13.77 24.86 -22.21
C GLN A 73 -13.22 26.30 -22.28
N THR A 74 -13.33 27.06 -21.18
CA THR A 74 -12.77 28.42 -21.09
C THR A 74 -11.25 28.40 -21.23
N LEU A 75 -10.57 27.49 -20.52
CA LEU A 75 -9.12 27.34 -20.61
C LEU A 75 -8.67 26.94 -22.02
N LYS A 76 -9.40 26.01 -22.67
CA LYS A 76 -9.16 25.64 -24.07
C LYS A 76 -9.29 26.85 -25.00
N ALA A 77 -10.31 27.69 -24.81
CA ALA A 77 -10.48 28.90 -25.61
C ALA A 77 -9.34 29.90 -25.40
N GLN A 78 -8.88 30.08 -24.16
CA GLN A 78 -7.72 30.93 -23.85
C GLN A 78 -6.44 30.38 -24.50
N PHE A 79 -6.23 29.07 -24.46
CA PHE A 79 -5.09 28.43 -25.11
C PHE A 79 -5.13 28.62 -26.63
N SER A 80 -6.28 28.40 -27.27
CA SER A 80 -6.45 28.67 -28.71
C SER A 80 -6.17 30.13 -29.06
N LYS A 81 -6.60 31.08 -28.22
CA LYS A 81 -6.29 32.51 -28.39
C LYS A 81 -4.80 32.79 -28.27
N LEU A 82 -4.14 32.21 -27.26
CA LEU A 82 -2.70 32.36 -27.05
C LEU A 82 -1.90 31.78 -28.23
N THR A 83 -2.26 30.59 -28.71
CA THR A 83 -1.65 29.96 -29.89
C THR A 83 -1.81 30.84 -31.13
N SER A 84 -3.01 31.35 -31.39
CA SER A 84 -3.24 32.28 -32.51
C SER A 84 -2.41 33.57 -32.39
N ASN A 85 -2.30 34.12 -31.18
CA ASN A 85 -1.47 35.31 -30.93
C ASN A 85 0.02 35.02 -31.17
N PHE A 86 0.50 33.87 -30.71
CA PHE A 86 1.88 33.44 -30.93
C PHE A 86 2.19 33.24 -32.43
N GLU A 87 1.29 32.61 -33.18
CA GLU A 87 1.42 32.45 -34.63
C GLU A 87 1.44 33.81 -35.35
N LYS A 88 0.58 34.75 -34.96
CA LYS A 88 0.58 36.12 -35.49
C LYS A 88 1.90 36.83 -35.20
N LEU A 89 2.42 36.73 -33.98
CA LEU A 89 3.70 37.32 -33.59
C LEU A 89 4.86 36.72 -34.39
N ARG A 90 4.89 35.40 -34.53
CA ARG A 90 5.89 34.68 -35.34
C ARG A 90 5.84 35.12 -36.81
N LEU A 91 4.64 35.24 -37.38
CA LEU A 91 4.47 35.71 -38.76
C LEU A 91 4.91 37.17 -38.90
N HIS A 92 4.60 38.03 -37.92
CA HIS A 92 5.06 39.41 -37.89
C HIS A 92 6.59 39.48 -37.86
N GLN A 93 7.25 38.70 -37.00
CA GLN A 93 8.71 38.66 -36.92
C GLN A 93 9.37 38.17 -38.21
N MET A 94 8.76 37.19 -38.89
CA MET A 94 9.22 36.74 -40.21
C MET A 94 9.04 37.83 -41.29
N LYS A 95 7.91 38.54 -41.29
CA LYS A 95 7.67 39.67 -42.21
C LYS A 95 8.62 40.83 -41.92
N GLN A 96 8.84 41.17 -40.66
CA GLN A 96 9.75 42.24 -40.23
C GLN A 96 11.21 41.92 -40.58
N SER A 97 11.66 40.67 -40.40
CA SER A 97 13.00 40.26 -40.84
C SER A 97 13.15 40.28 -42.37
N GLN A 98 12.10 39.96 -43.13
CA GLN A 98 12.08 40.15 -44.59
C GLN A 98 12.09 41.62 -45.01
N ILE A 99 11.39 42.50 -44.30
CA ILE A 99 11.39 43.96 -44.56
C ILE A 99 12.76 44.55 -44.23
N HIS A 100 13.36 44.21 -43.09
CA HIS A 100 14.74 44.62 -42.78
C HIS A 100 15.75 44.13 -43.82
N ARG A 101 15.54 42.95 -44.42
CA ARG A 101 16.36 42.43 -45.53
C ARG A 101 16.16 43.20 -46.84
N LYS A 102 14.99 43.82 -47.04
CA LYS A 102 14.65 44.65 -48.21
C LYS A 102 15.04 46.11 -48.03
N GLU A 103 14.97 46.67 -46.83
CA GLU A 103 15.46 48.01 -46.50
C GLU A 103 17.00 48.05 -46.43
N SER A 104 17.63 46.94 -46.03
CA SER A 104 19.10 46.80 -46.02
C SER A 104 19.74 46.65 -47.40
N SER A 105 18.97 46.59 -48.50
CA SER A 105 19.56 46.66 -49.86
C SER A 105 20.07 48.06 -50.21
N SER A 106 20.06 49.01 -49.26
CA SER A 106 20.66 50.34 -49.39
C SER A 106 21.81 50.61 -48.41
N LYS A 107 22.12 49.69 -47.48
CA LYS A 107 23.33 49.74 -46.62
C LYS A 107 23.84 48.32 -46.33
N GLU A 108 24.73 47.89 -47.20
CA GLU A 108 25.33 46.57 -47.30
C GLU A 108 26.66 46.51 -46.52
N GLU A 109 26.66 46.68 -45.20
CA GLU A 109 27.92 46.63 -44.40
C GLU A 109 27.97 45.45 -43.43
N LEU A 110 26.89 45.15 -42.70
CA LEU A 110 26.91 44.10 -41.67
C LEU A 110 27.00 42.64 -42.19
N PRO A 111 26.41 42.24 -43.33
CA PRO A 111 26.62 40.90 -43.89
C PRO A 111 28.04 40.72 -44.44
N PHE A 112 28.60 41.80 -44.99
CA PHE A 112 29.94 41.82 -45.57
C PHE A 112 31.01 41.79 -44.48
N GLU A 113 30.82 42.51 -43.37
CA GLU A 113 31.72 42.51 -42.21
C GLU A 113 31.85 41.13 -41.57
N LEU A 114 30.74 40.41 -41.33
CA LEU A 114 30.78 39.06 -40.74
C LEU A 114 31.48 38.07 -41.69
N SER A 115 31.23 38.17 -42.99
CA SER A 115 31.90 37.34 -43.99
C SER A 115 33.41 37.65 -44.10
N SER A 116 33.79 38.94 -44.03
CA SER A 116 35.19 39.38 -44.05
C SER A 116 35.93 38.97 -42.77
N LEU A 117 35.25 38.99 -41.62
CA LEU A 117 35.83 38.57 -40.35
C LEU A 117 36.04 37.06 -40.32
N ASN A 118 35.09 36.30 -40.88
CA ASN A 118 35.22 34.86 -41.03
C ASN A 118 36.36 34.49 -42.00
N GLN A 119 36.54 35.27 -43.08
CA GLN A 119 37.68 35.10 -43.99
C GLN A 119 39.02 35.38 -43.30
N LYS A 120 39.13 36.49 -42.56
CA LYS A 120 40.32 36.80 -41.76
C LYS A 120 40.61 35.70 -40.72
N LEU A 121 39.58 35.15 -40.11
CA LEU A 121 39.72 34.05 -39.17
C LEU A 121 40.33 32.81 -39.84
N GLU A 122 39.89 32.46 -41.05
CA GLU A 122 40.50 31.36 -41.80
C GLU A 122 41.91 31.64 -42.30
N GLU A 123 42.24 32.89 -42.62
CA GLU A 123 43.63 33.27 -42.90
C GLU A 123 44.52 33.08 -41.66
N PHE A 124 44.04 33.42 -40.47
CA PHE A 124 44.77 33.16 -39.23
C PHE A 124 44.89 31.67 -38.93
N ARG A 125 43.83 30.88 -39.15
CA ARG A 125 43.90 29.41 -39.00
C ARG A 125 44.91 28.81 -39.99
N ALA A 126 44.96 29.28 -41.24
CA ALA A 126 45.92 28.82 -42.23
C ALA A 126 47.36 29.19 -41.84
N LYS A 127 47.59 30.42 -41.37
CA LYS A 127 48.91 30.87 -40.88
C LYS A 127 49.37 30.07 -39.66
N SER A 128 48.47 29.76 -38.72
CA SER A 128 48.79 28.91 -37.56
C SER A 128 49.31 27.56 -38.01
N ARG A 129 48.62 26.91 -38.94
CA ARG A 129 49.04 25.60 -39.48
C ARG A 129 50.40 25.66 -40.18
N GLU A 130 50.75 26.80 -40.78
CA GLU A 130 52.07 26.96 -41.42
C GLU A 130 53.18 27.14 -40.39
N TRP A 131 52.92 27.89 -39.31
CA TRP A 131 53.86 27.99 -38.18
C TRP A 131 54.09 26.63 -37.50
N ASP A 132 53.04 25.82 -37.33
CA ASP A 132 53.18 24.45 -36.78
C ASP A 132 54.10 23.59 -37.67
N LYS A 133 54.01 23.72 -39.01
CA LYS A 133 54.92 23.01 -39.92
C LYS A 133 56.37 23.50 -39.78
N GLN A 134 56.57 24.81 -39.68
CA GLN A 134 57.90 25.39 -39.48
C GLN A 134 58.51 24.93 -38.16
N GLU A 135 57.72 24.88 -37.08
CA GLU A 135 58.13 24.36 -35.78
C GLU A 135 58.61 22.90 -35.89
N VAL A 136 57.84 22.03 -36.54
CA VAL A 136 58.22 20.62 -36.75
C VAL A 136 59.52 20.50 -37.57
N LEU A 137 59.70 21.34 -38.60
CA LEU A 137 60.93 21.35 -39.40
C LEU A 137 62.14 21.76 -38.54
N TYR A 138 62.04 22.84 -37.76
CA TYR A 138 63.13 23.27 -36.88
C TYR A 138 63.42 22.26 -35.78
N GLN A 139 62.39 21.65 -35.20
CA GLN A 139 62.56 20.58 -34.22
C GLN A 139 63.32 19.39 -34.82
N THR A 140 63.00 19.01 -36.06
CA THR A 140 63.68 17.92 -36.79
C THR A 140 65.16 18.27 -37.07
N HIS A 141 65.44 19.51 -37.46
CA HIS A 141 66.81 20.00 -37.65
C HIS A 141 67.61 19.96 -36.34
N LEU A 142 67.01 20.38 -35.23
CA LEU A 142 67.66 20.32 -33.90
C LEU A 142 68.01 18.88 -33.50
N VAL A 143 67.09 17.94 -33.70
CA VAL A 143 67.35 16.51 -33.42
C VAL A 143 68.48 15.98 -34.30
N SER A 144 68.51 16.37 -35.57
CA SER A 144 69.57 15.96 -36.50
C SER A 144 70.94 16.51 -36.11
N LEU A 145 71.00 17.77 -35.67
CA LEU A 145 72.23 18.41 -35.18
C LEU A 145 72.72 17.75 -33.87
N ASP A 146 71.83 17.46 -32.93
CA ASP A 146 72.16 16.73 -31.69
C ASP A 146 72.73 15.33 -32.00
N ALA A 147 72.15 14.62 -32.97
CA ALA A 147 72.67 13.34 -33.43
C ALA A 147 74.07 13.46 -34.04
N GLN A 148 74.33 14.49 -34.86
CA GLN A 148 75.67 14.76 -35.41
C GLN A 148 76.67 15.10 -34.31
N GLN A 149 76.29 15.94 -33.33
CA GLN A 149 77.14 16.28 -32.19
C GLN A 149 77.51 15.04 -31.38
N LYS A 150 76.55 14.14 -31.10
CA LYS A 150 76.80 12.87 -30.42
C LYS A 150 77.77 11.99 -31.19
N LEU A 151 77.58 11.85 -32.50
CA LEU A 151 78.48 11.06 -33.35
C LEU A 151 79.90 11.63 -33.37
N LEU A 152 80.05 12.95 -33.47
CA LEU A 152 81.35 13.62 -33.41
C LEU A 152 82.00 13.45 -32.04
N SER A 153 81.23 13.58 -30.95
CA SER A 153 81.72 13.33 -29.59
C SER A 153 82.20 11.88 -29.41
N GLU A 154 81.49 10.91 -29.99
CA GLU A 154 81.90 9.51 -29.97
C GLU A 154 83.20 9.29 -30.76
N LYS A 155 83.33 9.90 -31.94
CA LYS A 155 84.58 9.89 -32.72
C LYS A 155 85.75 10.51 -31.96
N CYS A 156 85.54 11.65 -31.29
CA CYS A 156 86.56 12.27 -30.44
C CYS A 156 86.98 11.34 -29.29
N SER A 157 86.02 10.67 -28.65
CA SER A 157 86.30 9.67 -27.61
C SER A 157 87.10 8.48 -28.15
N GLN A 158 86.76 7.98 -29.35
CA GLN A 158 87.50 6.92 -30.01
C GLN A 158 88.94 7.34 -30.32
N PHE A 159 89.15 8.54 -30.88
CA PHE A 159 90.50 9.07 -31.12
C PHE A 159 91.28 9.28 -29.82
N GLN A 160 90.63 9.76 -28.75
CA GLN A 160 91.26 9.91 -27.45
C GLN A 160 91.69 8.56 -26.86
N LYS A 161 90.84 7.53 -26.94
CA LYS A 161 91.19 6.16 -26.55
C LYS A 161 92.32 5.59 -27.41
N GLN A 162 92.31 5.84 -28.72
CA GLN A 162 93.38 5.42 -29.62
C GLN A 162 94.71 6.10 -29.28
N ALA A 163 94.70 7.41 -28.99
CA ALA A 163 95.87 8.15 -28.55
C ALA A 163 96.40 7.63 -27.20
N GLN A 164 95.51 7.37 -26.23
CA GLN A 164 95.88 6.73 -24.96
C GLN A 164 96.47 5.33 -25.17
N ASN A 165 95.93 4.52 -26.08
CA ASN A 165 96.48 3.21 -26.41
C ASN A 165 97.89 3.31 -27.00
N TYR A 166 98.16 4.26 -27.91
CA TYR A 166 99.51 4.51 -28.41
C TYR A 166 100.46 5.02 -27.32
N GLN A 167 99.99 5.88 -26.42
CA GLN A 167 100.73 6.31 -25.24
C GLN A 167 101.11 5.12 -24.35
N THR A 168 100.17 4.20 -24.11
CA THR A 168 100.40 2.97 -23.34
C THR A 168 101.36 2.02 -24.04
N GLN A 169 101.32 1.89 -25.37
CA GLN A 169 102.30 1.11 -26.14
C GLN A 169 103.72 1.72 -26.11
N LEU A 170 103.83 3.06 -26.10
CA LEU A 170 105.11 3.77 -25.95
C LEU A 170 105.68 3.63 -24.53
N ASN A 171 104.82 3.68 -23.51
CA ASN A 171 105.22 3.48 -22.11
C ASN A 171 105.53 2.01 -21.80
N GLY A 172 104.84 1.05 -22.44
CA GLY A 172 105.11 -0.38 -22.35
C GLY A 172 106.45 -0.82 -22.95
N LYS A 173 107.10 0.04 -23.74
CA LYS A 173 108.46 -0.19 -24.28
C LYS A 173 109.58 0.35 -23.38
N LYS A 174 109.26 0.81 -22.16
CA LYS A 174 110.22 1.34 -21.18
C LYS A 174 110.23 0.60 -19.84
N GLN A 175 109.86 -0.68 -19.81
CA GLN A 175 110.17 -1.59 -18.70
C GLN A 175 110.18 -3.06 -19.18
N CYS A 176 111.38 -3.59 -19.40
CA CYS A 176 111.74 -4.99 -19.17
C CYS A 176 112.82 -4.95 -18.06
N PRO A 177 112.85 -5.87 -17.09
CA PRO A 177 113.10 -7.29 -17.39
C PRO A 177 112.42 -8.35 -16.47
N GLU A 178 112.60 -9.61 -16.92
CA GLU A 178 112.70 -10.89 -16.18
C GLU A 178 111.46 -11.68 -15.66
N ASP A 179 111.36 -12.89 -16.24
CA ASP A 179 111.19 -14.24 -15.66
C ASP A 179 109.85 -14.84 -15.15
N SER A 180 109.64 -16.10 -15.61
CA SER A 180 109.02 -17.28 -14.97
C SER A 180 107.53 -17.68 -15.21
N SER A 181 107.35 -18.82 -15.92
CA SER A 181 106.45 -20.03 -15.71
C SER A 181 104.93 -19.86 -15.43
N SER A 182 103.95 -20.72 -15.80
CA SER A 182 103.88 -22.17 -16.10
C SER A 182 102.51 -22.62 -16.72
N GLU A 183 102.53 -23.71 -17.51
CA GLU A 183 101.63 -24.89 -17.72
C GLU A 183 100.05 -24.92 -17.72
N ILE A 184 99.48 -25.35 -18.89
CA ILE A 184 98.42 -26.34 -19.34
C ILE A 184 97.40 -27.07 -18.37
N PRO A 185 96.38 -27.94 -18.76
CA PRO A 185 95.43 -28.14 -19.93
C PRO A 185 93.99 -28.84 -19.67
N ARG A 186 93.18 -29.12 -20.74
CA ARG A 186 92.17 -30.25 -21.01
C ARG A 186 90.73 -30.24 -20.38
N LEU A 187 89.65 -30.98 -20.76
CA LEU A 187 89.09 -31.75 -21.93
C LEU A 187 87.72 -32.46 -21.50
N VAL A 188 86.69 -32.56 -22.37
CA VAL A 188 85.63 -33.65 -22.62
C VAL A 188 84.72 -34.30 -21.53
N CYS A 189 83.43 -34.60 -21.87
CA CYS A 189 82.65 -35.89 -21.78
C CYS A 189 81.10 -35.68 -21.92
N GLU A 190 80.37 -36.27 -22.88
CA GLU A 190 79.68 -37.60 -22.98
C GLU A 190 78.29 -37.74 -22.27
N SER A 191 77.38 -38.50 -22.91
CA SER A 191 75.91 -38.57 -22.70
C SER A 191 75.41 -39.97 -22.25
N ASP A 192 74.42 -40.04 -21.35
CA ASP A 192 73.27 -41.00 -21.21
C ASP A 192 72.60 -40.77 -19.80
N PRO A 193 71.44 -41.31 -19.34
CA PRO A 193 70.27 -42.00 -19.92
C PRO A 193 68.91 -41.48 -19.32
N GLY A 194 68.33 -40.37 -19.83
CA GLY A 194 67.27 -39.62 -19.11
C GLY A 194 65.82 -39.68 -19.62
N CYS A 195 65.55 -40.30 -20.78
CA CYS A 195 64.38 -39.95 -21.60
C CYS A 195 62.98 -40.24 -21.02
N GLU A 196 62.79 -41.24 -20.15
CA GLU A 196 61.45 -41.53 -19.57
C GLU A 196 61.07 -40.65 -18.39
N ALA A 197 62.06 -40.18 -17.61
CA ALA A 197 61.83 -39.18 -16.58
C ALA A 197 61.42 -37.85 -17.22
N THR A 198 62.08 -37.49 -18.32
CA THR A 198 61.80 -36.27 -19.08
C THR A 198 60.38 -36.22 -19.62
N GLN A 199 59.82 -37.34 -20.12
CA GLN A 199 58.43 -37.36 -20.62
C GLN A 199 57.36 -37.22 -19.52
N ARG A 200 57.57 -37.82 -18.33
CA ARG A 200 56.67 -37.63 -17.19
C ARG A 200 56.71 -36.20 -16.67
N ASP A 201 57.92 -35.63 -16.60
CA ASP A 201 58.11 -34.23 -16.22
C ASP A 201 57.47 -33.29 -17.25
N GLU A 202 57.57 -33.59 -18.54
CA GLU A 202 56.93 -32.82 -19.62
C GLU A 202 55.39 -32.82 -19.51
N PHE A 203 54.78 -33.97 -19.19
CA PHE A 203 53.33 -34.06 -18.94
C PHE A 203 52.88 -33.29 -17.68
N ILE A 204 53.67 -33.33 -16.61
CA ILE A 204 53.40 -32.56 -15.38
C ILE A 204 53.52 -31.06 -15.67
N ILE A 205 54.55 -30.65 -16.41
CA ILE A 205 54.76 -29.27 -16.85
C ILE A 205 53.57 -28.80 -17.68
N GLU A 206 53.07 -29.61 -18.62
CA GLU A 206 51.94 -29.22 -19.45
C GLU A 206 50.64 -29.10 -18.65
N LYS A 207 50.41 -29.98 -17.66
CA LYS A 207 49.30 -29.82 -16.70
C LYS A 207 49.42 -28.55 -15.87
N LEU A 208 50.62 -28.22 -15.39
CA LEU A 208 50.87 -26.98 -14.65
C LEU A 208 50.65 -25.75 -15.53
N LYS A 209 51.07 -25.77 -16.79
CA LYS A 209 50.81 -24.69 -17.76
C LYS A 209 49.31 -24.51 -18.00
N SER A 210 48.56 -25.59 -18.20
CA SER A 210 47.10 -25.53 -18.36
C SER A 210 46.43 -24.95 -17.12
N ALA A 211 46.82 -25.41 -15.92
CA ALA A 211 46.29 -24.89 -14.66
C ALA A 211 46.62 -23.39 -14.46
N VAL A 212 47.84 -22.97 -14.79
CA VAL A 212 48.24 -21.54 -14.75
C VAL A 212 47.41 -20.70 -15.73
N SER A 213 47.17 -21.22 -16.95
CA SER A 213 46.32 -20.56 -17.95
C SER A 213 44.87 -20.43 -17.47
N GLU A 214 44.30 -21.48 -16.88
CA GLU A 214 42.95 -21.43 -16.30
C GLU A 214 42.85 -20.45 -15.14
N ILE A 215 43.85 -20.40 -14.25
CA ILE A 215 43.93 -19.42 -13.15
C ILE A 215 44.01 -18.00 -13.71
N ALA A 216 44.80 -17.77 -14.76
CA ALA A 216 44.91 -16.46 -15.40
C ALA A 216 43.57 -16.01 -16.02
N LEU A 217 42.87 -16.90 -16.70
CA LEU A 217 41.53 -16.63 -17.25
C LEU A 217 40.50 -16.35 -16.14
N SER A 218 40.52 -17.13 -15.06
CA SER A 218 39.65 -16.94 -13.89
C SER A 218 39.91 -15.59 -13.21
N ARG A 219 41.18 -15.22 -13.02
CA ARG A 219 41.59 -13.93 -12.47
C ARG A 219 41.10 -12.76 -13.33
N ASN A 220 41.23 -12.85 -14.65
CA ASN A 220 40.76 -11.80 -15.56
C ASN A 220 39.23 -11.64 -15.49
N LYS A 221 38.47 -12.75 -15.46
CA LYS A 221 37.01 -12.70 -15.29
C LYS A 221 36.59 -12.04 -13.97
N LEU A 222 37.25 -12.41 -12.87
CA LEU A 222 37.01 -11.79 -11.57
C LEU A 222 37.36 -10.30 -11.57
N GLN A 223 38.42 -9.89 -12.27
CA GLN A 223 38.80 -8.49 -12.42
C GLN A 223 37.72 -7.71 -13.19
N ASP A 224 37.18 -8.27 -14.27
CA ASP A 224 36.10 -7.65 -15.05
C ASP A 224 34.80 -7.53 -14.24
N GLU A 225 34.42 -8.59 -13.51
CA GLU A 225 33.28 -8.57 -12.59
C GLU A 225 33.45 -7.52 -11.49
N ASN A 226 34.66 -7.38 -10.94
CA ASN A 226 34.95 -6.39 -9.92
C ASN A 226 34.85 -4.95 -10.48
N GLN A 227 35.32 -4.71 -11.71
CA GLN A 227 35.12 -3.42 -12.39
C GLN A 227 33.65 -3.11 -12.63
N LYS A 228 32.85 -4.10 -13.02
CA LYS A 228 31.41 -3.95 -13.22
C LYS A 228 30.69 -3.62 -11.91
N LEU A 229 30.98 -4.34 -10.84
CA LEU A 229 30.44 -4.07 -9.51
C LEU A 229 30.83 -2.67 -9.00
N LEU A 230 32.06 -2.22 -9.28
CA LEU A 230 32.49 -0.87 -8.92
C LEU A 230 31.69 0.21 -9.68
N GLN A 231 31.37 -0.03 -10.95
CA GLN A 231 30.52 0.86 -11.74
C GLN A 231 29.08 0.88 -11.22
N GLU A 232 28.51 -0.28 -10.92
CA GLU A 232 27.17 -0.41 -10.32
C GLU A 232 27.09 0.30 -8.97
N LEU A 233 28.08 0.12 -8.10
CA LEU A 233 28.15 0.80 -6.81
C LEU A 233 28.20 2.33 -6.98
N LYS A 234 28.96 2.82 -7.95
CA LYS A 234 29.01 4.26 -8.28
C LYS A 234 27.67 4.77 -8.85
N MET A 235 26.93 3.94 -9.56
CA MET A 235 25.58 4.27 -10.04
C MET A 235 24.60 4.38 -8.87
N TYR A 236 24.56 3.38 -7.98
CA TYR A 236 23.70 3.42 -6.79
C TYR A 236 24.04 4.59 -5.87
N GLN A 237 25.33 4.91 -5.69
CA GLN A 237 25.75 6.08 -4.91
C GLN A 237 25.18 7.40 -5.46
N ARG A 238 25.21 7.60 -6.79
CA ARG A 238 24.60 8.78 -7.43
C ARG A 238 23.09 8.80 -7.28
N GLN A 239 22.44 7.63 -7.36
CA GLN A 239 21.00 7.52 -7.16
C GLN A 239 20.60 7.89 -5.73
N CYS A 240 21.35 7.45 -4.71
CA CYS A 240 21.14 7.86 -3.33
C CYS A 240 21.30 9.38 -3.16
N GLN A 241 22.35 9.97 -3.73
CA GLN A 241 22.55 11.43 -3.69
C GLN A 241 21.41 12.21 -4.35
N ALA A 242 20.88 11.70 -5.48
CA ALA A 242 19.74 12.32 -6.15
C ALA A 242 18.46 12.23 -5.31
N MET A 243 18.21 11.08 -4.67
CA MET A 243 17.07 10.92 -3.75
C MET A 243 17.20 11.81 -2.51
N GLU A 244 18.38 11.92 -1.93
CA GLU A 244 18.67 12.82 -0.80
C GLU A 244 18.43 14.29 -1.19
N ALA A 245 18.86 14.70 -2.38
CA ALA A 245 18.60 16.04 -2.90
C ALA A 245 17.10 16.30 -3.09
N GLY A 246 16.35 15.35 -3.67
CA GLY A 246 14.89 15.45 -3.82
C GLY A 246 14.15 15.49 -2.48
N LEU A 247 14.59 14.72 -1.48
CA LEU A 247 14.04 14.79 -0.12
C LEU A 247 14.30 16.16 0.53
N SER A 248 15.48 16.74 0.32
CA SER A 248 15.82 18.09 0.79
C SER A 248 14.92 19.15 0.15
N GLU A 249 14.67 19.04 -1.15
CA GLU A 249 13.77 19.95 -1.88
C GLU A 249 12.34 19.89 -1.35
N VAL A 250 11.77 18.69 -1.20
CA VAL A 250 10.42 18.50 -0.64
C VAL A 250 10.33 19.01 0.80
N LYS A 251 11.38 18.83 1.61
CA LYS A 251 11.45 19.38 2.96
C LYS A 251 11.42 20.91 2.97
N ASN A 252 12.14 21.55 2.05
CA ASN A 252 12.15 23.01 1.92
C ASN A 252 10.79 23.54 1.44
N GLU A 253 10.13 22.84 0.52
CA GLU A 253 8.78 23.18 0.07
C GLU A 253 7.75 23.03 1.20
N LEU A 254 7.85 21.97 2.01
CA LEU A 254 6.99 21.82 3.17
C LEU A 254 7.18 22.96 4.17
N GLN A 255 8.43 23.33 4.47
CA GLN A 255 8.73 24.45 5.35
C GLN A 255 8.16 25.78 4.83
N SER A 256 8.27 26.05 3.52
CA SER A 256 7.73 27.27 2.94
C SER A 256 6.19 27.32 2.98
N ARG A 257 5.52 26.17 2.82
CA ARG A 257 4.07 26.05 3.00
C ARG A 257 3.65 26.28 4.45
N ASP A 258 4.40 25.76 5.41
CA ASP A 258 4.15 26.00 6.85
C ASP A 258 4.35 27.47 7.23
N ASP A 259 5.33 28.14 6.65
CA ASP A 259 5.55 29.59 6.85
C ASP A 259 4.40 30.41 6.23
N LEU A 260 3.92 30.05 5.04
CA LEU A 260 2.74 30.67 4.42
C LEU A 260 1.48 30.48 5.26
N LEU A 261 1.25 29.26 5.78
CA LEU A 261 0.12 28.99 6.68
C LEU A 261 0.19 29.84 7.94
N ARG A 262 1.38 30.06 8.49
CA ARG A 262 1.59 30.94 9.65
C ARG A 262 1.23 32.41 9.33
N ILE A 263 1.59 32.89 8.14
CA ILE A 263 1.23 34.25 7.68
C ILE A 263 -0.30 34.37 7.56
N ILE A 264 -0.96 33.42 6.91
CA ILE A 264 -2.42 33.42 6.73
C ILE A 264 -3.13 33.38 8.10
N GLU A 265 -2.64 32.58 9.04
CA GLU A 265 -3.16 32.51 10.40
C GLU A 265 -3.03 33.86 11.14
N MET A 266 -1.87 34.53 10.99
CA MET A 266 -1.67 35.87 11.56
C MET A 266 -2.61 36.91 10.93
N GLU A 267 -2.82 36.88 9.62
CA GLU A 267 -3.77 37.77 8.92
C GLU A 267 -5.21 37.52 9.36
N ARG A 268 -5.62 36.25 9.52
CA ARG A 268 -6.95 35.90 10.04
C ARG A 268 -7.17 36.49 11.44
N LEU A 269 -6.19 36.36 12.33
CA LEU A 269 -6.27 36.94 13.68
C LEU A 269 -6.28 38.47 13.65
N HIS A 270 -5.55 39.08 12.71
CA HIS A 270 -5.55 40.53 12.53
C HIS A 270 -6.93 41.02 12.08
N LEU A 271 -7.51 40.44 11.03
CA LEU A 271 -8.84 40.77 10.54
C LEU A 271 -9.92 40.55 11.60
N HIS A 272 -9.83 39.46 12.37
CA HIS A 272 -10.76 39.22 13.49
C HIS A 272 -10.69 40.33 14.54
N ARG A 273 -9.50 40.85 14.84
CA ARG A 273 -9.31 41.99 15.75
C ARG A 273 -9.88 43.28 15.17
N GLU A 274 -9.73 43.52 13.88
CA GLU A 274 -10.30 44.70 13.22
C GLU A 274 -11.82 44.67 13.18
N LEU A 275 -12.41 43.51 12.87
CA LEU A 275 -13.87 43.32 12.93
C LEU A 275 -14.43 43.61 14.33
N LEU A 276 -13.72 43.18 15.39
CA LEU A 276 -14.13 43.47 16.76
C LEU A 276 -14.16 44.98 17.04
N LYS A 277 -13.11 45.71 16.63
CA LYS A 277 -13.05 47.18 16.74
C LYS A 277 -14.16 47.87 15.95
N MET A 278 -14.49 47.39 14.76
CA MET A 278 -15.57 47.93 13.95
C MET A 278 -16.95 47.70 14.61
N GLY A 279 -17.16 46.54 15.24
CA GLY A 279 -18.37 46.25 16.01
C GLY A 279 -18.53 47.18 17.23
N GLU A 280 -17.45 47.50 17.92
CA GLU A 280 -17.44 48.46 19.03
C GLU A 280 -17.79 49.89 18.58
N LEU A 281 -17.28 50.34 17.42
CA LEU A 281 -17.62 51.64 16.86
C LEU A 281 -19.10 51.71 16.41
N GLN A 282 -19.62 50.64 15.82
CA GLN A 282 -21.01 50.55 15.39
C GLN A 282 -21.96 50.61 16.59
N THR A 283 -21.68 49.85 17.65
CA THR A 283 -22.49 49.88 18.88
C THR A 283 -22.42 51.24 19.59
N ALA A 284 -21.27 51.90 19.60
CA ALA A 284 -21.15 53.27 20.10
C ALA A 284 -21.98 54.28 19.28
N GLN A 285 -22.00 54.13 17.95
CA GLN A 285 -22.82 54.97 17.06
C GLN A 285 -24.32 54.72 17.27
N ASP A 286 -24.75 53.47 17.41
CA ASP A 286 -26.15 53.11 17.63
C ASP A 286 -26.65 53.56 19.01
N ASN A 287 -25.78 53.51 20.03
CA ASN A 287 -26.05 54.09 21.34
C ASN A 287 -26.19 55.62 21.26
N ARG A 288 -25.37 56.31 20.47
CA ARG A 288 -25.48 57.77 20.25
C ARG A 288 -26.81 58.15 19.59
N LYS A 289 -27.23 57.41 18.55
CA LYS A 289 -28.54 57.60 17.88
C LYS A 289 -29.72 57.36 18.83
N ARG A 290 -29.62 56.37 19.72
CA ARG A 290 -30.65 56.09 20.74
C ARG A 290 -30.79 57.23 21.76
N VAL A 291 -29.68 57.87 22.14
CA VAL A 291 -29.67 59.02 23.06
C VAL A 291 -30.18 60.31 22.39
N GLU A 292 -29.82 60.57 21.12
CA GLU A 292 -30.31 61.73 20.36
C GLU A 292 -31.82 61.66 20.04
N SER A 293 -32.39 60.46 19.90
CA SER A 293 -33.84 60.23 19.72
C SER A 293 -34.67 60.52 20.99
N SER A 294 -34.02 60.64 22.16
CA SER A 294 -34.71 60.80 23.46
C SER A 294 -34.95 62.26 23.87
N TYR A 295 -34.56 63.26 23.08
CA TYR A 295 -34.81 64.67 23.36
C TYR A 295 -35.65 65.34 22.26
N SER A 296 -36.95 65.54 22.52
CA SER A 296 -37.79 66.42 21.71
C SER A 296 -37.66 67.89 22.19
N PRO A 297 -37.54 68.89 21.30
CA PRO A 297 -37.55 70.29 21.71
C PRO A 297 -38.95 70.74 22.17
N SER A 298 -38.98 71.49 23.27
CA SER A 298 -40.18 71.97 23.97
C SER A 298 -40.99 73.02 23.17
N PRO A 299 -42.33 73.06 23.30
CA PRO A 299 -43.24 73.82 22.43
C PRO A 299 -43.23 75.35 22.63
N LYS A 300 -42.39 75.90 23.52
CA LYS A 300 -42.34 77.35 23.80
C LYS A 300 -41.51 78.17 22.81
N GLU A 301 -40.81 77.52 21.88
CA GLU A 301 -39.94 78.18 20.88
C GLU A 301 -40.62 78.42 19.52
N ALA A 302 -41.67 77.67 19.20
CA ALA A 302 -42.39 77.76 17.92
C ALA A 302 -43.22 79.05 17.79
N GLU A 303 -43.55 79.70 18.90
CA GLU A 303 -44.40 80.89 18.91
C GLU A 303 -43.60 82.19 18.73
N ARG A 304 -42.29 82.17 19.04
CA ARG A 304 -41.37 83.27 18.72
C ARG A 304 -41.01 83.29 17.23
N LYS A 305 -40.84 82.12 16.62
CA LYS A 305 -40.49 81.98 15.20
C LYS A 305 -41.61 82.35 14.22
N ARG A 306 -42.89 82.31 14.63
CA ARG A 306 -44.00 82.81 13.81
C ARG A 306 -43.96 84.32 13.56
N LYS A 307 -43.30 85.11 14.42
CA LYS A 307 -43.14 86.56 14.23
C LYS A 307 -41.95 86.93 13.36
N GLU A 308 -40.93 86.07 13.26
CA GLU A 308 -39.76 86.28 12.38
C GLU A 308 -40.04 85.93 10.91
N LEU A 309 -40.95 84.97 10.65
CA LEU A 309 -41.32 84.51 9.30
C LEU A 309 -41.97 85.59 8.43
N PHE A 310 -42.52 86.66 9.01
CA PHE A 310 -43.06 87.79 8.23
C PHE A 310 -41.98 88.76 7.73
N SER A 311 -40.72 88.66 8.20
CA SER A 311 -39.62 89.51 7.72
C SER A 311 -38.77 88.89 6.60
N MET A 312 -38.96 87.59 6.31
CA MET A 312 -38.13 86.80 5.39
C MET A 312 -38.69 86.66 3.96
N VAL A 313 -39.79 87.35 3.63
CA VAL A 313 -40.41 87.28 2.29
C VAL A 313 -39.57 88.00 1.21
N SER A 314 -38.51 88.73 1.59
CA SER A 314 -37.74 89.56 0.65
C SER A 314 -36.69 88.80 -0.19
N ASP A 315 -36.32 87.55 0.14
CA ASP A 315 -35.20 86.83 -0.51
C ASP A 315 -35.61 85.55 -1.27
N GLN A 316 -36.86 85.51 -1.76
CA GLN A 316 -37.46 84.37 -2.44
C GLN A 316 -36.64 83.76 -3.63
N PRO A 317 -35.99 84.55 -4.52
CA PRO A 317 -35.25 83.96 -5.66
C PRO A 317 -33.89 83.34 -5.29
N ASN A 318 -33.29 83.72 -4.15
CA ASN A 318 -32.02 83.14 -3.71
C ASN A 318 -32.26 81.80 -2.98
N HIS A 319 -33.32 81.74 -2.17
CA HIS A 319 -33.78 80.49 -1.55
C HIS A 319 -34.21 79.44 -2.59
N GLU A 320 -34.81 79.84 -3.71
CA GLU A 320 -35.19 78.89 -4.76
C GLU A 320 -33.98 78.28 -5.48
N LYS A 321 -32.89 79.05 -5.68
CA LYS A 321 -31.63 78.52 -6.21
C LYS A 321 -30.94 77.56 -5.24
N GLU A 322 -30.92 77.88 -3.95
CA GLU A 322 -30.37 76.99 -2.92
C GLU A 322 -31.19 75.70 -2.79
N LEU A 323 -32.53 75.79 -2.84
CA LEU A 323 -33.41 74.62 -2.83
C LEU A 323 -33.21 73.73 -4.06
N ASN A 324 -33.03 74.31 -5.25
CA ASN A 324 -32.73 73.54 -6.46
C ASN A 324 -31.34 72.88 -6.37
N LYS A 325 -30.35 73.55 -5.76
CA LYS A 325 -29.03 72.96 -5.52
C LYS A 325 -29.09 71.80 -4.51
N MET A 326 -29.79 71.97 -3.39
CA MET A 326 -30.02 70.88 -2.41
C MET A 326 -30.80 69.73 -3.01
N ARG A 327 -31.82 70.01 -3.84
CA ARG A 327 -32.58 68.97 -4.55
C ARG A 327 -31.69 68.21 -5.54
N SER A 328 -30.81 68.88 -6.28
CA SER A 328 -29.85 68.21 -7.17
C SER A 328 -28.84 67.34 -6.43
N GLN A 329 -28.40 67.78 -5.24
CA GLN A 329 -27.50 67.00 -4.38
C GLN A 329 -28.21 65.78 -3.78
N LEU A 330 -29.46 65.91 -3.36
CA LEU A 330 -30.27 64.78 -2.87
C LEU A 330 -30.47 63.71 -3.94
N TYR A 331 -30.76 64.08 -5.19
CA TYR A 331 -30.85 63.10 -6.28
C TYR A 331 -29.51 62.39 -6.55
N GLN A 332 -28.39 63.08 -6.38
CA GLN A 332 -27.06 62.48 -6.53
C GLN A 332 -26.72 61.57 -5.34
N GLU A 333 -27.07 61.95 -4.11
CA GLU A 333 -26.90 61.11 -2.91
C GLU A 333 -27.81 59.88 -2.93
N GLU A 334 -29.04 60.00 -3.42
CA GLU A 334 -29.96 58.88 -3.60
C GLU A 334 -29.37 57.85 -4.57
N SER A 335 -28.73 58.29 -5.66
CA SER A 335 -28.00 57.39 -6.57
C SER A 335 -26.83 56.66 -5.88
N LEU A 336 -26.07 57.36 -5.03
CA LEU A 336 -24.98 56.75 -4.25
C LEU A 336 -25.49 55.77 -3.19
N CYS A 337 -26.64 56.06 -2.56
CA CYS A 337 -27.32 55.14 -1.64
C CYS A 337 -27.75 53.85 -2.35
N THR A 338 -28.28 53.95 -3.58
CA THR A 338 -28.64 52.75 -4.36
C THR A 338 -27.43 51.91 -4.74
N GLU A 339 -26.30 52.52 -5.09
CA GLU A 339 -25.05 51.78 -5.34
C GLU A 339 -24.49 51.13 -4.07
N GLN A 340 -24.53 51.84 -2.94
CA GLN A 340 -24.10 51.30 -1.65
C GLN A 340 -24.96 50.11 -1.22
N GLU A 341 -26.27 50.16 -1.45
CA GLU A 341 -27.20 49.07 -1.16
C GLU A 341 -26.97 47.88 -2.11
N ARG A 342 -26.67 48.13 -3.38
CA ARG A 342 -26.26 47.08 -4.33
C ARG A 342 -24.99 46.36 -3.86
N LEU A 343 -23.98 47.10 -3.42
CA LEU A 343 -22.73 46.52 -2.90
C LEU A 343 -22.95 45.77 -1.59
N ARG A 344 -23.84 46.22 -0.71
CA ARG A 344 -24.21 45.49 0.52
C ARG A 344 -24.89 44.16 0.21
N ASN A 345 -25.74 44.13 -0.82
CA ASN A 345 -26.39 42.90 -1.27
C ASN A 345 -25.36 41.93 -1.86
N GLU A 346 -24.44 42.43 -2.70
CA GLU A 346 -23.35 41.63 -3.28
C GLU A 346 -22.43 41.03 -2.20
N ILE A 347 -22.04 41.82 -1.19
CA ILE A 347 -21.26 41.33 -0.05
C ILE A 347 -22.03 40.25 0.73
N SER A 348 -23.34 40.41 0.90
CA SER A 348 -24.18 39.43 1.61
C SER A 348 -24.29 38.13 0.82
N GLU A 349 -24.49 38.21 -0.50
CA GLU A 349 -24.51 37.07 -1.41
C GLU A 349 -23.16 36.33 -1.41
N LEU A 350 -22.04 37.06 -1.53
CA LEU A 350 -20.69 36.47 -1.49
C LEU A 350 -20.38 35.81 -0.14
N THR A 351 -20.84 36.40 0.97
CA THR A 351 -20.66 35.83 2.32
C THR A 351 -21.46 34.52 2.47
N GLN A 352 -22.69 34.48 1.94
CA GLN A 352 -23.50 33.28 1.93
C GLN A 352 -22.90 32.19 1.03
N GLU A 353 -22.39 32.57 -0.15
CA GLU A 353 -21.73 31.64 -1.07
C GLU A 353 -20.45 31.05 -0.43
N LEU A 354 -19.66 31.88 0.26
CA LEU A 354 -18.48 31.43 1.00
C LEU A 354 -18.86 30.40 2.07
N HIS A 355 -19.86 30.70 2.89
CA HIS A 355 -20.32 29.76 3.92
C HIS A 355 -20.82 28.43 3.31
N GLN A 356 -21.55 28.51 2.20
CA GLN A 356 -22.00 27.30 1.48
C GLN A 356 -20.82 26.48 0.94
N LYS A 357 -19.76 27.13 0.45
CA LYS A 357 -18.52 26.47 0.02
C LYS A 357 -17.81 25.81 1.20
N GLU A 358 -17.71 26.47 2.35
CA GLU A 358 -17.12 25.89 3.58
C GLU A 358 -17.84 24.62 4.03
N VAL A 359 -19.19 24.65 4.06
CA VAL A 359 -20.01 23.47 4.38
C VAL A 359 -19.80 22.34 3.37
N THR A 360 -19.69 22.69 2.09
CA THR A 360 -19.44 21.72 1.03
C THR A 360 -18.06 21.09 1.18
N ILE A 361 -17.01 21.88 1.43
CA ILE A 361 -15.65 21.42 1.69
C ILE A 361 -15.63 20.50 2.90
N ALA A 362 -16.23 20.88 4.03
CA ALA A 362 -16.29 20.05 5.23
C ALA A 362 -16.98 18.70 4.96
N THR A 363 -18.03 18.70 4.14
CA THR A 363 -18.75 17.47 3.75
C THR A 363 -17.90 16.57 2.86
N VAL A 364 -17.21 17.14 1.87
CA VAL A 364 -16.29 16.41 0.98
C VAL A 364 -15.11 15.85 1.77
N MET A 365 -14.50 16.63 2.67
CA MET A 365 -13.43 16.17 3.54
C MET A 365 -13.86 15.00 4.44
N LYS A 366 -15.07 15.07 5.02
CA LYS A 366 -15.61 13.96 5.81
C LYS A 366 -15.80 12.69 4.97
N LYS A 367 -16.27 12.82 3.73
CA LYS A 367 -16.39 11.68 2.79
C LYS A 367 -15.02 11.12 2.40
N ALA A 368 -14.05 11.98 2.11
CA ALA A 368 -12.68 11.57 1.79
C ALA A 368 -12.05 10.76 2.94
N ALA A 369 -12.17 11.25 4.19
CA ALA A 369 -11.66 10.55 5.36
C ALA A 369 -12.32 9.17 5.58
N LEU A 370 -13.60 9.01 5.23
CA LEU A 370 -14.27 7.71 5.29
C LEU A 370 -13.75 6.75 4.21
N LEU A 371 -13.56 7.24 2.98
CA LEU A 371 -13.00 6.44 1.88
C LEU A 371 -11.55 6.03 2.16
N GLU A 372 -10.73 6.91 2.73
CA GLU A 372 -9.36 6.58 3.16
C GLU A 372 -9.34 5.45 4.19
N ARG A 373 -10.23 5.49 5.19
CA ARG A 373 -10.35 4.41 6.17
C ARG A 373 -10.79 3.10 5.52
N GLN A 374 -11.74 3.16 4.59
CA GLN A 374 -12.21 1.98 3.86
C GLN A 374 -11.09 1.35 3.04
N LEU A 375 -10.33 2.15 2.28
CA LEU A 375 -9.19 1.69 1.49
C LEU A 375 -8.10 1.07 2.37
N LYS A 376 -7.83 1.68 3.54
CA LYS A 376 -6.86 1.14 4.49
C LYS A 376 -7.24 -0.26 4.99
N ILE A 377 -8.52 -0.47 5.32
CA ILE A 377 -9.02 -1.79 5.74
C ILE A 377 -8.94 -2.79 4.59
N GLU A 378 -9.30 -2.39 3.37
CA GLU A 378 -9.24 -3.29 2.20
C GLU A 378 -7.80 -3.70 1.87
N LEU A 379 -6.85 -2.76 1.97
CA LEU A 379 -5.42 -3.04 1.82
C LEU A 379 -4.93 -4.03 2.88
N GLU A 380 -5.29 -3.83 4.15
CA GLU A 380 -4.91 -4.73 5.24
C GLU A 380 -5.48 -6.15 5.03
N ILE A 381 -6.73 -6.27 4.56
CA ILE A 381 -7.34 -7.56 4.20
C ILE A 381 -6.55 -8.22 3.06
N LYS A 382 -6.18 -7.48 2.01
CA LYS A 382 -5.38 -7.99 0.89
C LYS A 382 -3.99 -8.44 1.33
N GLU A 383 -3.32 -7.69 2.21
CA GLU A 383 -2.02 -8.07 2.79
C GLU A 383 -2.13 -9.37 3.60
N ARG A 384 -3.16 -9.51 4.44
CA ARG A 384 -3.41 -10.76 5.19
C ARG A 384 -3.69 -11.94 4.27
N MET A 385 -4.44 -11.75 3.17
CA MET A 385 -4.68 -12.80 2.18
C MET A 385 -3.39 -13.21 1.48
N LEU A 386 -2.56 -12.24 1.10
CA LEU A 386 -1.27 -12.50 0.46
C LEU A 386 -0.31 -13.25 1.39
N ALA A 387 -0.27 -12.89 2.68
CA ALA A 387 0.50 -13.62 3.68
C ALA A 387 0.04 -15.07 3.85
N LYS A 388 -1.29 -15.31 3.88
CA LYS A 388 -1.86 -16.68 3.91
C LYS A 388 -1.46 -17.48 2.68
N GLN A 389 -1.52 -16.87 1.49
CA GLN A 389 -1.10 -17.51 0.24
C GLN A 389 0.38 -17.88 0.25
N GLN A 390 1.26 -17.01 0.76
CA GLN A 390 2.69 -17.32 0.87
C GLN A 390 2.95 -18.50 1.81
N VAL A 391 2.21 -18.59 2.93
CA VAL A 391 2.33 -19.71 3.86
C VAL A 391 1.83 -21.02 3.22
N SER A 392 0.71 -21.00 2.49
CA SER A 392 0.23 -22.19 1.77
C SER A 392 1.22 -22.62 0.68
N ASP A 393 1.80 -21.68 -0.06
CA ASP A 393 2.80 -21.98 -1.09
C ASP A 393 4.06 -22.60 -0.50
N ARG A 394 4.53 -22.10 0.66
CA ARG A 394 5.66 -22.69 1.39
C ARG A 394 5.34 -24.11 1.87
N ARG A 395 4.15 -24.32 2.45
CA ARG A 395 3.71 -25.67 2.88
C ARG A 395 3.61 -26.62 1.71
N TYR A 396 3.04 -26.19 0.60
CA TYR A 396 2.93 -26.99 -0.61
C TYR A 396 4.31 -27.36 -1.18
N LYS A 397 5.26 -26.41 -1.22
CA LYS A 397 6.65 -26.69 -1.60
C LYS A 397 7.31 -27.70 -0.66
N ALA A 398 7.11 -27.59 0.65
CA ALA A 398 7.64 -28.53 1.63
C ALA A 398 7.08 -29.96 1.44
N VAL A 399 5.76 -30.08 1.29
CA VAL A 399 5.09 -31.37 1.01
C VAL A 399 5.55 -31.95 -0.33
N ARG A 400 5.80 -31.11 -1.33
CA ARG A 400 6.35 -31.56 -2.63
C ARG A 400 7.77 -32.10 -2.47
N THR A 401 8.64 -31.42 -1.71
CA THR A 401 10.01 -31.91 -1.46
C THR A 401 10.00 -33.20 -0.65
N GLU A 402 9.13 -33.31 0.34
CA GLU A 402 8.94 -34.54 1.12
C GLU A 402 8.44 -35.69 0.24
N ASN A 403 7.42 -35.46 -0.60
CA ASN A 403 6.96 -36.48 -1.56
C ASN A 403 8.05 -36.89 -2.55
N THR A 404 8.89 -35.96 -2.98
CA THR A 404 10.02 -36.27 -3.87
C THR A 404 11.06 -37.12 -3.14
N HIS A 405 11.36 -36.80 -1.88
CA HIS A 405 12.26 -37.58 -1.04
C HIS A 405 11.70 -38.98 -0.75
N LEU A 406 10.43 -39.09 -0.35
CA LEU A 406 9.76 -40.36 -0.13
C LEU A 406 9.71 -41.20 -1.41
N LYS A 407 9.43 -40.59 -2.57
CA LYS A 407 9.51 -41.26 -3.87
C LYS A 407 10.93 -41.75 -4.17
N GLY A 408 11.96 -40.96 -3.85
CA GLY A 408 13.35 -41.38 -3.97
C GLY A 408 13.73 -42.53 -3.03
N MET A 409 13.23 -42.52 -1.79
CA MET A 409 13.44 -43.59 -0.81
C MET A 409 12.69 -44.89 -1.15
N MET A 410 11.51 -44.77 -1.75
CA MET A 410 10.77 -45.93 -2.25
C MET A 410 11.43 -46.54 -3.49
N GLY A 411 12.38 -45.86 -4.15
CA GLY A 411 13.00 -46.34 -5.39
C GLY A 411 11.96 -46.65 -6.49
N ASP A 412 12.40 -47.20 -7.62
CA ASP A 412 11.51 -47.74 -8.66
C ASP A 412 10.87 -49.07 -8.20
N LEU A 413 10.21 -49.06 -7.04
CA LEU A 413 9.43 -50.21 -6.57
C LEU A 413 8.14 -50.32 -7.40
N ASP A 414 8.17 -51.24 -8.35
CA ASP A 414 7.02 -51.69 -9.13
C ASP A 414 5.89 -52.17 -8.17
N PRO A 415 4.76 -51.46 -8.06
CA PRO A 415 3.67 -51.78 -7.14
C PRO A 415 3.12 -53.20 -7.30
N ALA A 416 3.31 -53.80 -8.47
CA ALA A 416 2.85 -55.15 -8.79
C ALA A 416 3.51 -56.25 -7.95
N ARG A 417 4.78 -56.08 -7.54
CA ARG A 417 5.53 -57.14 -6.84
C ARG A 417 5.19 -57.24 -5.35
N TYR A 418 4.84 -56.12 -4.71
CA TYR A 418 4.53 -56.09 -3.28
C TYR A 418 3.13 -56.68 -2.99
N LEU A 419 2.15 -56.37 -3.84
CA LEU A 419 0.78 -56.89 -3.70
C LEU A 419 0.71 -58.41 -3.92
N ALA A 420 1.55 -58.98 -4.80
CA ALA A 420 1.55 -60.41 -5.11
C ALA A 420 2.00 -61.30 -3.94
N VAL A 421 2.97 -60.83 -3.14
CA VAL A 421 3.48 -61.58 -1.97
C VAL A 421 2.46 -61.56 -0.82
N ASP A 422 1.84 -60.41 -0.55
CA ASP A 422 0.84 -60.26 0.51
C ASP A 422 -0.46 -61.02 0.23
N LEU A 423 -0.91 -61.04 -1.03
CA LEU A 423 -2.09 -61.83 -1.45
C LEU A 423 -1.88 -63.33 -1.26
N SER A 424 -0.67 -63.83 -1.53
CA SER A 424 -0.35 -65.25 -1.42
C SER A 424 -0.35 -65.71 0.05
N ASN A 425 0.25 -64.93 0.94
CA ASN A 425 0.26 -65.21 2.38
C ASN A 425 -1.15 -65.16 2.99
N LYS A 426 -1.96 -64.17 2.59
CA LYS A 426 -3.34 -64.03 3.08
C LYS A 426 -4.25 -65.16 2.59
N LYS A 427 -4.10 -65.60 1.34
CA LYS A 427 -4.82 -66.77 0.81
C LYS A 427 -4.46 -68.06 1.56
N HIS A 428 -3.18 -68.28 1.86
CA HIS A 428 -2.76 -69.48 2.59
C HIS A 428 -3.37 -69.52 4.02
N SER A 429 -3.35 -68.38 4.73
CA SER A 429 -3.98 -68.22 6.06
C SER A 429 -5.49 -68.48 6.05
N GLN A 430 -6.20 -67.98 5.02
CA GLN A 430 -7.64 -68.19 4.87
C GLN A 430 -7.97 -69.66 4.61
N TYR A 431 -7.23 -70.34 3.74
CA TYR A 431 -7.41 -71.77 3.50
C TYR A 431 -7.22 -72.61 4.77
N THR A 432 -6.21 -72.31 5.59
CA THR A 432 -6.00 -73.02 6.86
C THR A 432 -7.15 -72.79 7.85
N SER A 433 -7.73 -71.59 7.85
CA SER A 433 -8.85 -71.24 8.76
C SER A 433 -10.16 -71.89 8.31
N ILE A 434 -10.41 -71.95 7.00
CA ILE A 434 -11.58 -72.62 6.42
C ILE A 434 -11.55 -74.12 6.72
N ASN A 435 -10.42 -74.80 6.51
CA ASN A 435 -10.31 -76.24 6.80
C ASN A 435 -10.56 -76.56 8.30
N LYS A 436 -10.15 -75.68 9.21
CA LYS A 436 -10.43 -75.84 10.65
C LYS A 436 -11.93 -75.73 10.94
N LEU A 437 -12.60 -74.73 10.36
CA LEU A 437 -14.05 -74.55 10.53
C LEU A 437 -14.85 -75.68 9.89
N GLU A 438 -14.44 -76.18 8.73
CA GLU A 438 -15.09 -77.34 8.09
C GLU A 438 -15.00 -78.58 8.98
N TYR A 439 -13.83 -78.85 9.57
CA TYR A 439 -13.67 -79.95 10.51
C TYR A 439 -14.56 -79.82 11.75
N GLU A 440 -14.68 -78.60 12.32
CA GLU A 440 -15.60 -78.36 13.44
C GLU A 440 -17.07 -78.49 13.04
N ASN A 441 -17.44 -78.04 11.84
CA ASN A 441 -18.82 -78.16 11.34
C ASN A 441 -19.22 -79.63 11.15
N GLU A 442 -18.32 -80.45 10.59
CA GLU A 442 -18.54 -81.88 10.43
C GLU A 442 -18.71 -82.58 11.79
N ARG A 443 -17.90 -82.18 12.78
CA ARG A 443 -18.02 -82.66 14.17
C ARG A 443 -19.37 -82.29 14.78
N LEU A 444 -19.79 -81.03 14.66
CA LEU A 444 -21.08 -80.55 15.17
C LEU A 444 -22.27 -81.21 14.47
N ARG A 445 -22.18 -81.47 13.16
CA ARG A 445 -23.19 -82.24 12.41
C ARG A 445 -23.29 -83.68 12.91
N SER A 446 -22.15 -84.31 13.19
CA SER A 446 -22.10 -85.64 13.78
C SER A 446 -22.75 -85.66 15.17
N ASP A 447 -22.51 -84.64 15.99
CA ASP A 447 -23.10 -84.53 17.33
C ASP A 447 -24.61 -84.20 17.30
N LEU A 448 -25.07 -83.38 16.35
CA LEU A 448 -26.50 -83.16 16.10
C LEU A 448 -27.21 -84.44 15.63
N ALA A 449 -26.56 -85.24 14.78
CA ALA A 449 -27.11 -86.53 14.35
C ALA A 449 -27.27 -87.51 15.53
N LYS A 450 -26.32 -87.51 16.49
CA LYS A 450 -26.43 -88.29 17.73
C LYS A 450 -27.58 -87.81 18.63
N LEU A 451 -27.79 -86.49 18.72
CA LEU A 451 -28.91 -85.91 19.49
C LEU A 451 -30.27 -86.22 18.86
N HIS A 452 -30.38 -86.20 17.53
CA HIS A 452 -31.60 -86.59 16.81
C HIS A 452 -31.91 -88.10 16.93
N GLY A 453 -30.92 -88.95 17.17
CA GLY A 453 -31.10 -90.38 17.42
C GLY A 453 -31.71 -90.70 18.80
N ASN A 454 -31.62 -89.79 19.77
CA ASN A 454 -31.93 -90.04 21.18
C ASN A 454 -33.21 -89.36 21.72
N GLY A 455 -34.05 -88.74 20.87
CA GLY A 455 -35.28 -88.07 21.36
C GLY A 455 -36.40 -87.98 20.33
N LYS A 456 -37.31 -88.96 20.33
CA LYS A 456 -38.61 -88.94 19.63
C LYS A 456 -39.75 -88.70 20.62
N ALA A 457 -40.43 -87.57 20.48
CA ALA A 457 -41.87 -87.38 20.76
C ALA A 457 -42.32 -86.18 19.90
N SER A 458 -42.89 -86.41 18.71
CA SER A 458 -44.33 -86.56 18.43
C SER A 458 -45.10 -85.22 18.37
N TRP A 459 -45.19 -84.68 17.13
CA TRP A 459 -46.25 -83.93 16.39
C TRP A 459 -47.64 -83.70 17.06
N PRO A 460 -48.56 -82.79 16.57
CA PRO A 460 -48.76 -82.26 15.19
C PRO A 460 -49.12 -80.75 15.02
N ASN A 461 -48.83 -80.06 13.89
CA ASN A 461 -49.67 -79.80 12.66
C ASN A 461 -51.14 -79.36 12.94
N GLN A 462 -51.78 -78.32 12.37
CA GLN A 462 -51.70 -77.70 11.03
C GLN A 462 -52.63 -76.45 10.91
N SER A 463 -52.38 -75.57 9.91
CA SER A 463 -53.34 -74.71 9.15
C SER A 463 -53.96 -73.46 9.86
N SER A 464 -54.14 -72.27 9.29
CA SER A 464 -53.95 -71.69 7.95
C SER A 464 -54.23 -70.16 8.02
N TYR A 465 -53.75 -69.39 7.03
CA TYR A 465 -53.97 -67.96 6.76
C TYR A 465 -53.38 -66.99 7.80
N GLY A 466 -52.44 -66.12 7.47
CA GLY A 466 -52.25 -65.40 6.23
C GLY A 466 -52.38 -63.91 6.55
N GLU A 467 -51.28 -63.19 6.31
CA GLU A 467 -51.18 -61.73 6.23
C GLU A 467 -50.70 -60.98 7.49
N ALA A 468 -49.41 -60.66 7.39
CA ALA A 468 -48.65 -59.54 7.93
C ALA A 468 -49.48 -58.42 8.60
N GLY A 469 -49.09 -57.88 9.75
CA GLY A 469 -47.74 -57.77 10.27
C GLY A 469 -47.41 -56.29 10.45
N ALA A 470 -47.31 -55.86 11.71
CA ALA A 470 -46.34 -54.90 12.26
C ALA A 470 -46.97 -54.07 13.40
N TYR A 471 -47.14 -54.72 14.55
CA TYR A 471 -47.26 -54.04 15.83
C TYR A 471 -45.89 -53.49 16.25
N VAL A 472 -45.88 -52.21 16.62
CA VAL A 472 -44.96 -51.60 17.58
C VAL A 472 -45.18 -52.23 18.97
N PHE A 473 -44.12 -52.31 19.79
CA PHE A 473 -44.03 -52.04 21.26
C PHE A 473 -42.79 -52.79 21.79
N GLN A 474 -41.72 -52.11 22.24
CA GLN A 474 -41.56 -51.43 23.53
C GLN A 474 -41.79 -52.34 24.75
N SER A 475 -40.77 -52.45 25.60
CA SER A 475 -40.81 -52.79 27.03
C SER A 475 -39.46 -52.34 27.62
N GLN A 476 -39.34 -51.22 28.35
CA GLN A 476 -39.74 -50.94 29.74
C GLN A 476 -39.29 -51.94 30.80
N LEU A 477 -38.59 -51.39 31.81
CA LEU A 477 -38.61 -51.61 33.28
C LEU A 477 -37.16 -51.59 33.80
N LYS A 478 -36.78 -50.75 34.78
CA LYS A 478 -37.33 -50.69 36.13
C LYS A 478 -36.93 -49.39 36.87
N THR A 479 -37.82 -49.03 37.78
CA THR A 479 -37.90 -47.90 38.72
C THR A 479 -36.93 -47.97 39.91
N GLU A 480 -36.52 -46.82 40.45
CA GLU A 480 -36.61 -46.55 41.90
C GLU A 480 -36.57 -45.04 42.21
N THR A 481 -37.30 -44.67 43.26
CA THR A 481 -37.83 -43.34 43.62
C THR A 481 -37.11 -42.68 44.79
N SER A 482 -36.95 -41.36 44.76
CA SER A 482 -37.00 -40.36 45.87
C SER A 482 -36.23 -39.11 45.42
N GLY A 483 -36.55 -37.85 45.72
CA GLY A 483 -37.57 -37.17 46.51
C GLY A 483 -37.11 -35.70 46.68
N ASP A 484 -38.00 -34.75 46.39
CA ASP A 484 -38.14 -33.38 46.91
C ASP A 484 -36.94 -32.41 47.19
N ARG A 485 -37.07 -31.21 46.58
CA ARG A 485 -36.99 -29.83 47.15
C ARG A 485 -35.65 -29.07 47.33
N ILE A 486 -35.65 -27.88 46.69
CA ILE A 486 -35.35 -26.51 47.20
C ILE A 486 -33.90 -25.92 47.11
N SER A 487 -33.84 -24.83 46.33
CA SER A 487 -33.16 -23.50 46.46
C SER A 487 -31.64 -23.23 46.40
N GLN A 488 -31.39 -22.14 45.65
CA GLN A 488 -30.55 -20.95 45.87
C GLN A 488 -29.05 -20.88 45.48
N ASP A 489 -28.83 -20.02 44.48
CA ASP A 489 -27.97 -18.82 44.42
C ASP A 489 -26.45 -18.81 44.69
N CYS A 490 -25.81 -17.98 43.85
CA CYS A 490 -24.56 -17.21 43.99
C CYS A 490 -23.19 -17.81 43.60
N GLU A 491 -22.74 -17.37 42.42
CA GLU A 491 -21.53 -16.58 42.15
C GLU A 491 -20.09 -17.02 42.54
N LEU A 492 -19.21 -16.68 41.58
CA LEU A 492 -17.78 -16.29 41.64
C LEU A 492 -16.66 -17.35 41.48
N ASN A 493 -16.00 -17.25 40.31
CA ASN A 493 -14.56 -17.20 40.05
C ASN A 493 -13.63 -18.28 40.66
N ARG A 494 -12.87 -18.97 39.79
CA ARG A 494 -11.41 -18.85 39.62
C ARG A 494 -10.84 -20.05 38.84
N SER A 495 -10.10 -19.77 37.77
CA SER A 495 -9.22 -20.70 37.04
C SER A 495 -8.04 -21.18 37.93
N PRO A 496 -7.44 -22.36 37.67
CA PRO A 496 -6.29 -22.37 36.75
C PRO A 496 -6.18 -23.64 35.87
N THR A 497 -5.66 -23.44 34.65
CA THR A 497 -5.07 -24.43 33.72
C THR A 497 -3.76 -25.01 34.29
N PRO A 498 -3.02 -25.96 33.66
CA PRO A 498 -3.30 -26.76 32.44
C PRO A 498 -2.85 -28.24 32.52
N LEU A 499 -3.45 -29.16 31.73
CA LEU A 499 -2.76 -30.36 31.22
C LEU A 499 -3.34 -30.81 29.85
N SER A 500 -2.41 -31.31 29.02
CA SER A 500 -2.44 -31.58 27.58
C SER A 500 -3.36 -32.74 27.11
N PRO A 501 -3.77 -32.81 25.83
CA PRO A 501 -4.56 -33.92 25.28
C PRO A 501 -3.73 -34.93 24.45
N LEU A 502 -4.05 -36.22 24.62
CA LEU A 502 -3.60 -37.38 23.83
C LEU A 502 -4.50 -37.56 22.56
N PRO A 503 -4.02 -38.21 21.47
CA PRO A 503 -4.68 -38.19 20.16
C PRO A 503 -5.62 -39.38 19.94
N PHE A 504 -6.73 -39.14 19.25
CA PHE A 504 -7.64 -40.19 18.78
C PHE A 504 -7.27 -40.65 17.36
N GLN A 505 -7.13 -41.97 17.22
CA GLN A 505 -6.89 -42.68 15.96
C GLN A 505 -8.17 -42.78 15.13
N THR A 506 -8.07 -42.48 13.84
CA THR A 506 -9.03 -42.83 12.78
C THR A 506 -8.91 -44.30 12.42
N LYS A 507 -10.04 -45.01 12.39
CA LYS A 507 -10.16 -46.39 11.90
C LYS A 507 -11.22 -46.42 10.81
N GLU A 508 -10.76 -46.44 9.56
CA GLU A 508 -11.60 -46.75 8.39
C GLU A 508 -11.84 -48.26 8.32
N MET A 509 -13.07 -48.64 7.98
CA MET A 509 -13.42 -49.96 7.47
C MET A 509 -14.19 -49.75 6.17
N ALA A 510 -13.59 -50.16 5.06
CA ALA A 510 -14.28 -50.41 3.80
C ALA A 510 -14.54 -51.92 3.68
N SER A 511 -15.69 -52.29 3.10
CA SER A 511 -15.86 -53.58 2.42
C SER A 511 -16.94 -53.50 1.33
N PRO A 512 -16.87 -54.32 0.27
CA PRO A 512 -17.53 -54.07 -1.04
C PRO A 512 -18.65 -55.07 -1.37
N LEU A 513 -19.51 -54.78 -2.35
CA LEU A 513 -19.81 -55.66 -3.52
C LEU A 513 -20.74 -54.99 -4.58
N VAL A 514 -20.64 -55.54 -5.78
CA VAL A 514 -21.06 -55.15 -7.14
C VAL A 514 -22.59 -55.13 -7.40
N GLY A 515 -23.05 -54.25 -8.31
CA GLY A 515 -24.30 -54.46 -9.08
C GLY A 515 -24.97 -53.20 -9.67
N ASP A 516 -24.59 -52.85 -10.92
CA ASP A 516 -25.22 -52.05 -11.99
C ASP A 516 -26.30 -50.97 -11.76
N ASN A 517 -26.05 -49.85 -12.46
CA ASN A 517 -26.97 -48.88 -13.10
C ASN A 517 -28.12 -48.30 -12.27
N GLU A 518 -27.93 -47.09 -11.73
CA GLU A 518 -28.84 -45.95 -11.95
C GLU A 518 -28.19 -44.64 -11.46
N VAL A 519 -28.40 -43.57 -12.24
CA VAL A 519 -27.91 -42.22 -11.94
C VAL A 519 -28.71 -41.65 -10.77
N LEU A 520 -28.07 -41.49 -9.61
CA LEU A 520 -28.61 -40.74 -8.47
C LEU A 520 -27.56 -39.74 -7.96
N PRO A 521 -27.93 -38.45 -7.73
CA PRO A 521 -26.99 -37.42 -7.31
C PRO A 521 -26.63 -37.60 -5.83
N LEU A 522 -25.33 -37.69 -5.53
CA LEU A 522 -24.81 -37.73 -4.17
C LEU A 522 -24.96 -36.35 -3.51
N SER A 523 -25.73 -36.29 -2.43
CA SER A 523 -25.80 -35.13 -1.53
C SER A 523 -24.45 -34.85 -0.86
N PRO A 524 -24.06 -33.57 -0.61
CA PRO A 524 -22.78 -33.24 -0.01
C PRO A 524 -22.72 -33.59 1.50
N PRO A 525 -21.53 -33.87 2.08
CA PRO A 525 -21.40 -34.16 3.51
C PRO A 525 -21.70 -32.93 4.38
N ASP A 526 -22.15 -33.15 5.63
CA ASP A 526 -22.43 -32.13 6.64
C ASP A 526 -21.20 -31.28 7.01
N ILE A 527 -20.93 -30.25 6.22
CA ILE A 527 -19.91 -29.22 6.45
C ILE A 527 -20.41 -28.15 7.44
N SER A 528 -21.73 -28.07 7.66
CA SER A 528 -22.41 -27.02 8.44
C SER A 528 -22.02 -27.03 9.93
N PHE A 529 -21.93 -28.20 10.57
CA PHE A 529 -21.58 -28.31 11.99
C PHE A 529 -20.13 -27.94 12.29
N ARG A 530 -19.19 -28.30 11.41
CA ARG A 530 -17.77 -28.01 11.59
C ARG A 530 -17.43 -26.55 11.27
N ALA A 531 -18.14 -25.95 10.31
CA ALA A 531 -18.07 -24.52 10.02
C ALA A 531 -18.65 -23.66 11.16
N SER A 532 -19.73 -24.12 11.81
CA SER A 532 -20.36 -23.44 12.94
C SER A 532 -19.45 -23.35 14.17
N LEU A 533 -18.75 -24.44 14.51
CA LEU A 533 -17.80 -24.46 15.64
C LEU A 533 -16.58 -23.54 15.40
N ALA A 534 -16.07 -23.51 14.16
CA ALA A 534 -14.96 -22.63 13.79
C ALA A 534 -15.37 -21.15 13.81
N ALA A 535 -16.59 -20.83 13.37
CA ALA A 535 -17.14 -19.48 13.44
C ALA A 535 -17.36 -19.03 14.89
N GLN A 536 -17.82 -19.92 15.77
CA GLN A 536 -18.00 -19.63 17.19
C GLN A 536 -16.66 -19.35 17.89
N HIS A 537 -15.61 -20.13 17.59
CA HIS A 537 -14.27 -19.88 18.14
C HIS A 537 -13.68 -18.56 17.62
N PHE A 538 -13.91 -18.23 16.36
CA PHE A 538 -13.48 -16.94 15.80
C PHE A 538 -14.18 -15.76 16.49
N LEU A 539 -15.49 -15.86 16.73
CA LEU A 539 -16.25 -14.83 17.45
C LEU A 539 -15.75 -14.61 18.88
N MET A 540 -15.48 -15.69 19.63
CA MET A 540 -14.94 -15.57 20.99
C MET A 540 -13.53 -14.94 21.01
N GLU A 541 -12.70 -15.29 20.04
CA GLU A 541 -11.35 -14.73 19.91
C GLU A 541 -11.38 -13.25 19.50
N GLU A 542 -12.31 -12.84 18.63
CA GLU A 542 -12.52 -11.42 18.29
C GLU A 542 -13.10 -10.64 19.48
N GLU A 543 -14.00 -11.22 20.27
CA GLU A 543 -14.51 -10.59 21.48
C GLU A 543 -13.40 -10.41 22.54
N ARG A 544 -12.48 -11.38 22.66
CA ARG A 544 -11.29 -11.25 23.51
C ARG A 544 -10.39 -10.10 23.05
N ARG A 545 -10.11 -9.99 21.75
CA ARG A 545 -9.31 -8.90 21.17
C ARG A 545 -9.97 -7.54 21.32
N ALA A 546 -11.29 -7.48 21.18
CA ALA A 546 -12.05 -6.24 21.41
C ALA A 546 -11.90 -5.75 22.86
N LYS A 547 -12.02 -6.65 23.84
CA LYS A 547 -11.81 -6.34 25.26
C LYS A 547 -10.37 -5.92 25.57
N GLU A 548 -9.38 -6.51 24.90
CA GLU A 548 -7.97 -6.12 25.04
C GLU A 548 -7.70 -4.73 24.46
N LEU A 549 -8.27 -4.44 23.29
CA LEU A 549 -8.18 -3.12 22.66
C LEU A 549 -8.88 -2.05 23.51
N GLU A 550 -10.04 -2.36 24.07
CA GLU A 550 -10.77 -1.48 24.97
C GLU A 550 -9.94 -1.14 26.22
N LYS A 551 -9.30 -2.14 26.85
CA LYS A 551 -8.39 -1.92 27.99
C LYS A 551 -7.20 -1.04 27.61
N LEU A 552 -6.61 -1.26 26.43
CA LEU A 552 -5.49 -0.47 25.96
C LEU A 552 -5.90 0.99 25.71
N LEU A 553 -7.06 1.20 25.09
CA LEU A 553 -7.62 2.53 24.85
C LEU A 553 -7.93 3.25 26.16
N ASN A 554 -8.56 2.58 27.13
CA ASN A 554 -8.84 3.16 28.44
C ASN A 554 -7.55 3.55 29.16
N THR A 555 -6.52 2.70 29.12
CA THR A 555 -5.21 3.01 29.71
C THR A 555 -4.58 4.25 29.06
N HIS A 556 -4.67 4.37 27.73
CA HIS A 556 -4.14 5.51 27.01
C HIS A 556 -4.93 6.80 27.30
N ILE A 557 -6.26 6.71 27.43
CA ILE A 557 -7.12 7.83 27.84
C ILE A 557 -6.73 8.30 29.24
N ASP A 558 -6.52 7.39 30.19
CA ASP A 558 -6.10 7.71 31.55
C ASP A 558 -4.71 8.38 31.60
N GLU A 559 -3.79 7.96 30.73
CA GLU A 559 -2.48 8.61 30.58
C GLU A 559 -2.59 10.02 30.00
N LEU A 560 -3.42 10.21 28.97
CA LEU A 560 -3.69 11.52 28.38
C LEU A 560 -4.35 12.46 29.38
N GLN A 561 -5.30 11.97 30.17
CA GLN A 561 -5.93 12.73 31.24
C GLN A 561 -4.91 13.14 32.30
N ARG A 562 -4.07 12.21 32.78
CA ARG A 562 -2.96 12.53 33.71
C ARG A 562 -1.99 13.56 33.15
N HIS A 563 -1.62 13.45 31.87
CA HIS A 563 -0.72 14.41 31.23
C HIS A 563 -1.38 15.79 31.09
N THR A 564 -2.67 15.82 30.77
CA THR A 564 -3.47 17.05 30.67
C THR A 564 -3.58 17.72 32.03
N GLU A 565 -3.93 16.98 33.08
CA GLU A 565 -3.99 17.47 34.47
C GLU A 565 -2.64 17.98 34.95
N PHE A 566 -1.56 17.23 34.70
CA PHE A 566 -0.20 17.66 35.03
C PHE A 566 0.15 18.98 34.35
N THR A 567 -0.17 19.09 33.05
CA THR A 567 0.09 20.30 32.26
C THR A 567 -0.73 21.46 32.79
N LEU A 568 -2.03 21.26 33.04
CA LEU A 568 -2.92 22.27 33.58
C LEU A 568 -2.38 22.76 34.92
N ASN A 569 -2.11 21.86 35.86
CA ASN A 569 -1.62 22.18 37.20
C ASN A 569 -0.25 22.89 37.18
N LYS A 570 0.63 22.54 36.23
CA LYS A 570 1.91 23.25 35.99
C LYS A 570 1.67 24.71 35.63
N TYR A 571 0.73 25.01 34.73
CA TYR A 571 0.42 26.37 34.32
C TYR A 571 -0.45 27.13 35.33
N THR A 572 -1.33 26.45 36.08
CA THR A 572 -2.10 27.09 37.16
C THR A 572 -1.20 27.51 38.32
N LYS A 573 -0.21 26.67 38.71
CA LYS A 573 0.81 27.02 39.71
C LYS A 573 1.70 28.17 39.24
N LEU A 574 2.10 28.18 37.96
CA LEU A 574 2.88 29.27 37.35
C LEU A 574 2.10 30.61 37.32
N LYS A 575 0.76 30.56 37.22
CA LYS A 575 -0.11 31.73 37.22
C LYS A 575 -0.33 32.27 38.64
N GLN A 576 -0.41 31.39 39.66
CA GLN A 576 -0.48 31.81 41.06
C GLN A 576 0.84 32.41 41.58
N SER A 577 2.00 31.90 41.13
CA SER A 577 3.31 32.44 41.51
C SER A 577 3.67 33.78 40.86
N ARG A 578 2.86 34.30 39.94
CA ARG A 578 3.02 35.64 39.32
C ARG A 578 2.10 36.70 39.94
N HIS A 579 1.26 36.32 40.91
CA HIS A 579 0.34 37.21 41.61
C HIS A 579 0.67 37.38 43.11
N ILE A 580 1.90 37.00 43.50
CA ILE A 580 2.56 37.37 44.76
C ILE A 580 3.78 38.19 44.36
#